data_AF-A0A8T3Z624-F1
#
_entry.id   AF-A0A8T3Z624-F1
#
_cell.length_a   1.000
_cell.length_b   1.000
_cell.length_c   1.000
_cell.angle_alpha   90.00
_cell.angle_beta   90.00
_cell.angle_gamma   90.00
#
_symmetry.space_group_name_H-M   'P 1'
#
loop_
_entity.id
_entity.type
_entity.pdbx_description
1 polymer ?
#
loop_
_entity_poly.entity_id
_entity_poly.type
_entity_poly.pdbx_seq_one_letter_code
_entity_poly.pdbx_strand_id
1 'polypeptide(L)'
;MTIRMGIVIGEFHKDIATEMLARIQKRAKEINLDLAEVVWVPGTYEAPIVVKKLLERSDIDCVTVVGYIEKGSTLHGEQMGVVTSMLFKELEQKYEKPIGIGIVGPGATREQALERLDYGVHGVDAAVRMVHLLQQMQ
;
A
#
# COMPACT_ATOMS: atom_id res chain seq x y z
N MET A 1 0.02 -22.30 0.40
CA MET A 1 -1.18 -21.54 -0.01
C MET A 1 -0.69 -20.29 -0.71
N THR A 2 -1.22 -19.95 -1.87
CA THR A 2 -0.87 -18.70 -2.56
C THR A 2 -1.64 -17.56 -1.89
N ILE A 3 -0.94 -16.55 -1.38
CA ILE A 3 -1.56 -15.36 -0.82
C ILE A 3 -2.08 -14.49 -1.97
N ARG A 4 -3.31 -13.98 -1.82
CA ARG A 4 -3.97 -13.08 -2.78
C ARG A 4 -4.02 -11.67 -2.19
N MET A 5 -3.34 -10.74 -2.84
CA MET A 5 -3.19 -9.37 -2.39
C MET A 5 -3.87 -8.37 -3.35
N GLY A 6 -4.60 -7.42 -2.78
CA GLY A 6 -4.99 -6.21 -3.49
C GLY A 6 -3.91 -5.13 -3.39
N ILE A 7 -3.67 -4.39 -4.47
CA ILE A 7 -2.77 -3.23 -4.49
C ILE A 7 -3.59 -1.98 -4.82
N VAL A 8 -3.46 -0.93 -4.02
CA VAL A 8 -4.07 0.38 -4.28
C VAL A 8 -2.98 1.42 -4.48
N ILE A 9 -2.99 2.15 -5.59
CA ILE A 9 -1.90 3.05 -5.99
C ILE A 9 -2.40 4.46 -6.23
N GLY A 10 -1.81 5.45 -5.57
CA GLY A 10 -2.06 6.86 -5.86
C GLY A 10 -1.39 7.31 -7.16
N GLU A 11 -2.14 7.90 -8.10
CA GLU A 11 -1.64 8.29 -9.42
C GLU A 11 -1.03 9.71 -9.50
N PHE A 12 -1.16 10.52 -8.44
CA PHE A 12 -0.70 11.92 -8.43
C PHE A 12 0.76 12.09 -8.88
N HIS A 13 1.66 11.17 -8.48
CA HIS A 13 3.05 11.09 -8.97
C HIS A 13 3.26 9.78 -9.75
N LYS A 14 2.54 9.65 -10.86
CA LYS A 14 2.42 8.41 -11.64
C LYS A 14 3.75 7.78 -12.07
N ASP A 15 4.74 8.60 -12.40
CA ASP A 15 6.06 8.14 -12.83
C ASP A 15 6.78 7.38 -11.71
N ILE A 16 6.82 7.93 -10.49
CA ILE A 16 7.38 7.26 -9.30
C ILE A 16 6.54 6.03 -8.96
N ALA A 17 5.21 6.16 -8.93
CA ALA A 17 4.31 5.07 -8.58
C ALA A 17 4.40 3.88 -9.55
N THR A 18 4.64 4.13 -10.84
CA THR A 18 4.83 3.10 -11.86
C THR A 18 6.12 2.31 -11.62
N GLU A 19 7.21 3.00 -11.29
CA GLU A 19 8.47 2.34 -10.93
C GLU A 19 8.33 1.50 -9.65
N MET A 20 7.64 2.02 -8.63
CA MET A 20 7.35 1.25 -7.41
C MET A 20 6.53 -0.01 -7.71
N LEU A 21 5.50 0.09 -8.57
CA LEU A 21 4.69 -1.04 -8.99
C LEU A 21 5.53 -2.08 -9.74
N ALA A 22 6.43 -1.67 -10.64
CA ALA A 22 7.29 -2.60 -11.36
C ALA A 22 8.15 -3.44 -10.40
N ARG A 23 8.67 -2.83 -9.33
CA ARG A 23 9.42 -3.53 -8.28
C ARG A 23 8.54 -4.46 -7.46
N ILE A 24 7.33 -4.05 -7.12
CA ILE A 24 6.33 -4.92 -6.46
C ILE A 24 6.01 -6.14 -7.33
N GLN A 25 5.78 -5.96 -8.63
CA GLN A 25 5.49 -7.06 -9.55
C GLN A 25 6.67 -8.03 -9.67
N LYS A 26 7.91 -7.52 -9.67
CA LYS A 26 9.09 -8.39 -9.60
C LYS A 26 9.11 -9.17 -8.30
N ARG A 27 8.93 -8.50 -7.15
CA ARG A 27 8.89 -9.16 -5.84
C ARG A 27 7.79 -10.23 -5.76
N ALA A 28 6.60 -9.93 -6.25
CA ALA A 28 5.47 -10.85 -6.22
C ALA A 28 5.78 -12.18 -6.91
N LYS A 29 6.52 -12.14 -8.03
CA LYS A 29 7.01 -13.36 -8.70
C LYS A 29 8.00 -14.15 -7.85
N GLU A 30 8.92 -13.47 -7.17
CA GLU A 30 9.94 -14.11 -6.32
C GLU A 30 9.33 -14.85 -5.12
N ILE A 31 8.23 -14.34 -4.57
CA ILE A 31 7.57 -14.91 -3.38
C ILE A 31 6.27 -15.67 -3.69
N ASN A 32 5.96 -15.90 -4.98
CA ASN A 32 4.74 -16.54 -5.43
C ASN A 32 3.46 -15.90 -4.82
N LEU A 33 3.39 -14.56 -4.87
CA LEU A 33 2.25 -13.76 -4.46
C LEU A 33 1.31 -13.52 -5.65
N ASP A 34 0.02 -13.76 -5.47
CA ASP A 34 -1.02 -13.41 -6.44
C ASP A 34 -1.46 -11.95 -6.24
N LEU A 35 -1.14 -11.08 -7.20
CA LEU A 35 -1.64 -9.70 -7.24
C LEU A 35 -3.05 -9.72 -7.82
N ALA A 36 -4.02 -10.07 -6.99
CA ALA A 36 -5.41 -10.33 -7.38
C ALA A 36 -6.07 -9.13 -8.06
N GLU A 37 -5.75 -7.91 -7.60
CA GLU A 37 -6.20 -6.68 -8.25
C GLU A 37 -5.21 -5.53 -8.00
N VAL A 38 -4.97 -4.72 -9.02
CA VAL A 38 -4.21 -3.47 -8.91
C VAL A 38 -5.12 -2.31 -9.30
N VAL A 39 -5.46 -1.46 -8.34
CA VAL A 39 -6.37 -0.33 -8.53
C VAL A 39 -5.62 0.98 -8.42
N TRP A 40 -5.76 1.84 -9.43
CA TRP A 40 -5.25 3.21 -9.41
C TRP A 40 -6.33 4.16 -8.90
N VAL A 41 -5.95 5.06 -7.99
CA VAL A 41 -6.80 6.11 -7.42
C VAL A 41 -6.16 7.48 -7.66
N PRO A 42 -6.95 8.58 -7.69
CA PRO A 42 -6.42 9.94 -7.95
C PRO A 42 -5.23 10.31 -7.06
N GLY A 43 -5.30 9.96 -5.77
CA GLY A 43 -4.20 10.10 -4.82
C GLY A 43 -4.33 9.14 -3.66
N THR A 44 -3.28 9.10 -2.83
CA THR A 44 -3.24 8.27 -1.62
C THR A 44 -4.38 8.61 -0.65
N TYR A 45 -4.90 9.83 -0.69
CA TYR A 45 -6.00 10.26 0.17
C TYR A 45 -7.33 9.57 -0.15
N GLU A 46 -7.57 9.25 -1.43
CA GLU A 46 -8.76 8.50 -1.88
C GLU A 46 -8.63 6.99 -1.64
N ALA A 47 -7.42 6.47 -1.38
CA ALA A 47 -7.19 5.03 -1.23
C ALA A 47 -8.07 4.33 -0.18
N PRO A 48 -8.42 4.89 0.99
CA PRO A 48 -9.17 4.19 2.03
C PRO A 48 -10.50 3.59 1.57
N ILE A 49 -11.25 4.26 0.68
CA ILE A 49 -12.53 3.72 0.21
C ILE A 49 -12.34 2.48 -0.68
N VAL A 50 -11.27 2.44 -1.48
CA VAL A 50 -10.93 1.31 -2.33
C VAL A 50 -10.35 0.16 -1.49
N VAL A 51 -9.48 0.47 -0.54
CA VAL A 51 -8.93 -0.50 0.42
C VAL A 51 -10.06 -1.19 1.17
N LYS A 52 -11.03 -0.44 1.68
CA LYS A 52 -12.22 -1.00 2.33
C LYS A 52 -12.95 -2.02 1.43
N LYS A 53 -13.21 -1.68 0.17
CA LYS A 53 -13.88 -2.58 -0.79
C LYS A 53 -13.08 -3.85 -1.08
N LEU A 54 -11.75 -3.75 -1.13
CA LEU A 54 -10.88 -4.91 -1.32
C LEU A 54 -10.88 -5.82 -0.09
N LEU A 55 -10.83 -5.26 1.12
CA LEU A 55 -10.85 -6.03 2.37
C LEU A 55 -12.18 -6.77 2.59
N GLU A 56 -13.30 -6.22 2.11
CA GLU A 56 -14.62 -6.84 2.13
C GLU A 56 -14.71 -8.14 1.31
N ARG A 57 -13.79 -8.35 0.35
CA ARG A 57 -13.80 -9.54 -0.50
C ARG A 57 -13.19 -10.73 0.20
N SER A 58 -13.86 -11.89 0.15
CA SER A 58 -13.37 -13.13 0.74
C SER A 58 -12.13 -13.72 0.05
N ASP A 59 -11.86 -13.34 -1.20
CA ASP A 59 -10.72 -13.82 -1.98
C ASP A 59 -9.45 -12.98 -1.84
N ILE A 60 -9.47 -11.95 -0.98
CA ILE A 60 -8.32 -11.09 -0.68
C ILE A 60 -7.86 -11.36 0.75
N ASP A 61 -6.60 -11.74 0.91
CA ASP A 61 -5.97 -12.03 2.20
C ASP A 61 -5.40 -10.76 2.86
N CYS A 62 -4.88 -9.84 2.04
CA CYS A 62 -4.30 -8.58 2.50
C CYS A 62 -4.29 -7.52 1.40
N VAL A 63 -4.03 -6.27 1.77
CA VAL A 63 -3.96 -5.14 0.84
C VAL A 63 -2.65 -4.37 1.05
N THR A 64 -2.03 -3.85 0.00
CA THR A 64 -0.94 -2.87 0.12
C THR A 64 -1.30 -1.58 -0.58
N VAL A 65 -1.07 -0.45 0.10
CA VAL A 65 -1.25 0.89 -0.47
C VAL A 65 0.10 1.46 -0.86
N VAL A 66 0.21 1.96 -2.09
CA VAL A 66 1.45 2.45 -2.70
C VAL A 66 1.25 3.88 -3.16
N GLY A 67 2.25 4.73 -2.94
CA GLY A 67 2.20 6.09 -3.44
C GLY A 67 3.33 6.95 -2.93
N TYR A 68 3.23 8.23 -3.23
CA TYR A 68 4.18 9.23 -2.80
C TYR A 68 3.41 10.49 -2.39
N ILE A 69 3.71 11.01 -1.20
CA ILE A 69 3.19 12.27 -0.69
C ILE A 69 4.36 13.26 -0.60
N GLU A 70 4.47 14.12 -1.60
CA GLU A 70 5.54 15.12 -1.73
C GLU A 70 5.50 16.18 -0.63
N LYS A 71 6.69 16.68 -0.27
CA LYS A 71 6.84 17.86 0.58
C LYS A 71 6.33 19.11 -0.14
N GLY A 72 5.20 19.62 0.29
CA GLY A 72 4.66 20.91 -0.15
C GLY A 72 5.16 22.11 0.67
N SER A 73 4.61 23.29 0.36
CA SER A 73 4.85 24.54 1.10
C SER A 73 3.94 24.74 2.32
N THR A 74 2.98 23.83 2.54
CA THR A 74 2.02 23.86 3.64
C THR A 74 1.91 22.48 4.29
N LEU A 75 1.18 22.39 5.41
CA LEU A 75 0.93 21.13 6.13
C LEU A 75 -0.06 20.19 5.43
N HIS A 76 -0.52 20.52 4.21
CA HIS A 76 -1.57 19.76 3.51
C HIS A 76 -1.22 18.28 3.35
N GLY A 77 -0.03 17.96 2.82
CA GLY A 77 0.40 16.57 2.63
C GLY A 77 0.59 15.81 3.95
N GLU A 78 1.07 16.48 4.99
CA GLU A 78 1.20 15.89 6.33
C GLU A 78 -0.16 15.54 6.93
N GLN A 79 -1.12 16.47 6.86
CA GLN A 79 -2.49 16.24 7.35
C GLN A 79 -3.19 15.11 6.58
N MET A 80 -3.05 15.09 5.24
CA MET A 80 -3.57 13.99 4.42
C MET A 80 -2.96 12.65 4.83
N GLY A 81 -1.62 12.56 4.92
CA GLY A 81 -0.94 11.33 5.28
C GLY A 81 -1.33 10.79 6.66
N VAL A 82 -1.50 11.69 7.63
CA VAL A 82 -1.95 11.36 8.99
C VAL A 82 -3.37 10.80 9.00
N VAL A 83 -4.33 11.49 8.35
CA VAL A 83 -5.73 11.03 8.27
C VAL A 83 -5.82 9.68 7.54
N THR A 84 -5.15 9.54 6.39
CA THR A 84 -5.18 8.31 5.62
C THR A 84 -4.57 7.13 6.39
N SER A 85 -3.44 7.35 7.08
CA SER A 85 -2.78 6.30 7.88
C SER A 85 -3.65 5.81 9.04
N MET A 86 -4.36 6.72 9.73
CA MET A 86 -5.31 6.35 10.78
C MET A 86 -6.46 5.49 10.22
N LEU A 87 -7.05 5.91 9.10
CA LEU A 87 -8.12 5.15 8.44
C LEU A 87 -7.67 3.75 8.02
N PHE A 88 -6.43 3.58 7.53
CA PHE A 88 -5.91 2.25 7.25
C PHE A 88 -5.83 1.40 8.51
N LYS A 89 -5.39 1.93 9.65
CA LYS A 89 -5.34 1.15 10.90
C LYS A 89 -6.72 0.83 11.47
N GLU A 90 -7.71 1.68 11.27
CA GLU A 90 -9.10 1.36 11.59
C GLU A 90 -9.64 0.24 10.71
N LEU A 91 -9.39 0.30 9.39
CA LEU A 91 -9.80 -0.73 8.44
C LEU A 91 -9.10 -2.07 8.72
N GLU A 92 -7.79 -2.06 9.00
CA GLU A 92 -7.01 -3.26 9.31
C GLU A 92 -7.59 -3.97 10.55
N GLN A 93 -7.88 -3.22 11.62
CA GLN A 93 -8.51 -3.78 12.83
C GLN A 93 -9.94 -4.26 12.57
N LYS A 94 -10.72 -3.53 11.78
CA LYS A 94 -12.12 -3.87 11.51
C LYS A 94 -12.28 -5.14 10.68
N TYR A 95 -11.45 -5.33 9.67
CA TYR A 95 -11.55 -6.45 8.72
C TYR A 95 -10.60 -7.60 9.06
N GLU A 96 -9.74 -7.44 10.07
CA GLU A 96 -8.77 -8.44 10.53
C GLU A 96 -7.87 -8.96 9.39
N LYS A 97 -7.59 -8.10 8.42
CA LYS A 97 -6.76 -8.38 7.24
C LYS A 97 -5.63 -7.36 7.16
N PRO A 98 -4.37 -7.80 7.02
CA PRO A 98 -3.22 -6.89 7.04
C PRO A 98 -3.26 -5.84 5.93
N ILE A 99 -2.82 -4.62 6.26
CA ILE A 99 -2.62 -3.53 5.30
C ILE A 99 -1.16 -3.09 5.30
N GLY A 100 -0.48 -3.34 4.18
CA GLY A 100 0.87 -2.87 3.90
C GLY A 100 0.90 -1.39 3.51
N ILE A 101 1.83 -0.63 4.09
CA ILE A 101 2.05 0.77 3.74
C ILE A 101 3.34 0.90 2.93
N GLY A 102 3.17 1.12 1.64
CA GLY A 102 4.21 1.42 0.66
C GLY A 102 4.14 2.87 0.17
N ILE A 103 3.76 3.80 1.05
CA ILE A 103 3.68 5.23 0.75
C ILE A 103 5.00 5.88 1.16
N VAL A 104 5.66 6.58 0.22
CA VAL A 104 6.81 7.44 0.55
C VAL A 104 6.31 8.80 1.02
N GLY A 105 6.78 9.27 2.18
CA GLY A 105 6.30 10.50 2.81
C GLY A 105 5.33 10.25 3.97
N PRO A 106 4.59 11.27 4.45
CA PRO A 106 4.56 12.64 3.94
C PRO A 106 5.89 13.39 4.14
N GLY A 107 6.13 14.43 3.34
CA GLY A 107 7.26 15.35 3.54
C GLY A 107 8.58 14.90 2.91
N ALA A 108 8.57 13.89 2.05
CA ALA A 108 9.73 13.51 1.26
C ALA A 108 9.89 14.40 0.02
N THR A 109 11.12 14.80 -0.30
CA THR A 109 11.42 15.42 -1.61
C THR A 109 11.36 14.38 -2.71
N ARG A 110 11.30 14.85 -3.97
CA ARG A 110 11.28 13.96 -5.12
C ARG A 110 12.56 13.12 -5.21
N GLU A 111 13.74 13.68 -4.92
CA GLU A 111 14.99 12.91 -4.89
C GLU A 111 14.92 11.79 -3.84
N GLN A 112 14.42 12.12 -2.64
CA GLN A 112 14.23 11.15 -1.57
C GLN A 112 13.24 10.03 -1.94
N ALA A 113 12.26 10.33 -2.79
CA ALA A 113 11.32 9.34 -3.30
C ALA A 113 11.95 8.40 -4.33
N LEU A 114 12.80 8.91 -5.22
CA LEU A 114 13.54 8.11 -6.19
C LEU A 114 14.53 7.14 -5.52
N GLU A 115 15.12 7.53 -4.38
CA GLU A 115 15.96 6.65 -3.55
C GLU A 115 15.14 5.57 -2.81
N ARG A 116 13.82 5.75 -2.69
CA ARG A 116 12.92 4.91 -1.88
C ARG A 116 11.90 4.14 -2.71
N LEU A 117 12.18 3.90 -3.98
CA LEU A 117 11.29 3.13 -4.87
C LEU A 117 10.97 1.71 -4.36
N ASP A 118 11.81 1.15 -3.49
CA ASP A 118 11.58 -0.16 -2.84
C ASP A 118 10.57 -0.11 -1.67
N TYR A 119 10.10 1.06 -1.23
CA TYR A 119 9.14 1.14 -0.11
C TYR A 119 7.82 0.42 -0.42
N GLY A 120 7.40 0.39 -1.69
CA GLY A 120 6.27 -0.42 -2.13
C GLY A 120 6.47 -1.91 -1.83
N VAL A 121 7.67 -2.43 -2.07
CA VAL A 121 8.06 -3.82 -1.77
C VAL A 121 8.05 -4.07 -0.27
N HIS A 122 8.54 -3.13 0.55
CA HIS A 122 8.50 -3.27 2.01
C HIS A 122 7.06 -3.38 2.55
N GLY A 123 6.13 -2.59 1.99
CA GLY A 123 4.70 -2.69 2.32
C GLY A 123 4.14 -4.09 1.99
N VAL A 124 4.46 -4.61 0.81
CA VAL A 124 4.06 -5.95 0.38
C VAL A 124 4.62 -7.03 1.32
N ASP A 125 5.92 -7.01 1.57
CA ASP A 125 6.58 -8.01 2.44
C ASP A 125 6.02 -7.98 3.86
N ALA A 126 5.72 -6.79 4.40
CA ALA A 126 5.11 -6.65 5.72
C ALA A 126 3.70 -7.26 5.76
N ALA A 127 2.85 -6.95 4.78
CA ALA A 127 1.50 -7.50 4.70
C ALA A 127 1.50 -9.04 4.55
N VAL A 128 2.35 -9.57 3.66
CA VAL A 128 2.52 -11.02 3.46
C VAL A 128 2.99 -11.72 4.74
N ARG A 129 3.98 -11.15 5.44
CA ARG A 129 4.45 -11.72 6.71
C ARG A 129 3.36 -11.70 7.79
N MET A 130 2.54 -10.65 7.84
CA MET A 130 1.43 -10.57 8.78
C MET A 130 0.35 -11.61 8.48
N VAL A 131 0.05 -11.90 7.21
CA VAL A 131 -0.88 -12.99 6.86
C VAL A 131 -0.38 -14.32 7.42
N HIS A 132 0.90 -14.65 7.21
CA HIS A 132 1.48 -15.89 7.76
C HIS A 132 1.46 -15.92 9.29
N LEU A 133 1.77 -14.79 9.95
CA LEU A 133 1.74 -14.71 11.42
C LEU A 133 0.33 -14.99 11.96
N LEU A 134 -0.70 -14.34 11.38
CA LEU A 134 -2.09 -14.53 11.81
C LEU A 134 -2.56 -15.98 11.62
N GLN A 135 -2.14 -16.63 10.53
CA GLN A 135 -2.43 -18.05 10.30
C GLN A 135 -1.75 -18.99 11.32
N GLN A 136 -0.63 -18.58 11.92
CA GLN A 136 0.06 -19.36 12.96
C GLN A 136 -0.54 -19.17 14.36
N MET A 137 -1.32 -18.10 14.56
CA MET A 137 -1.97 -17.77 15.83
C MET A 137 -3.37 -18.39 15.96
N GLN A 138 -3.87 -19.04 14.91
CA GLN A 138 -5.12 -19.80 14.87
C GLN A 138 -4.89 -21.26 15.26
#